data_AF-A0A6A5XQC5-F1
#
_entry.id   AF-A0A6A5XQC5-F1
#
_cell.length_a   1.000
_cell.length_b   1.000
_cell.length_c   1.000
_cell.angle_alpha   90.00
_cell.angle_beta   90.00
_cell.angle_gamma   90.00
#
_symmetry.space_group_name_H-M   'P 1'
#
loop_
_entity.id
_entity.type
_entity.pdbx_description
1 polymer ?
#
loop_
_entity_poly.entity_id
_entity_poly.type
_entity_poly.pdbx_seq_one_letter_code
_entity_poly.pdbx_strand_id
1 'polypeptide(L)'
;MSQNQPYPGTGLSSSRHAPSPLRNEIFSTFPAAVPTRGQALTIAPKEQIEYNPDAQLAIKQNLQLKDAVSGYLEEYNGFVSTMAEATHKLLTLIRESANSGGPTDKTAVEAMDKLWQELKRLFGKVQQVKDIMPNFLEQQKENMSLYHNSMMNENMHDVQEELNMQYKKVNIQHSLILEHQASFKRYKDQTEEKLQQLTELTERASRLNLEKGLFRAEIEKYQKQIEEIKSGGEKHSKETAELSKELNAIREAKSALEKDCDEARKAIAELKQRTEKGNQELRNVHSKELAEANTQLKNALFKHDTLKTHSATLEKKSADFEKEAKQKEEELNMAKDKFNNQSLEFSKLFRQLTEKTTYVSSLQNEVKRLDKEVQEAKKNAAQAPWEDLQKQVADLSAEKSKLESELEKFKEQTPGIEEKLSKSIAETEALKRSNKKLQRDNDELETEANDLAAKISVLKATQKNGTTDTSALQEENKKLRSDIEKLQADQGQGTTPPGLEDLEGLGLKLRTFEAQHTKLTEDVAAWKGLAHRSYEEFKKLAAEYEEVKGFKDECIKKDAQIEKLTAELKSNKLSNDMAGMDNKDAEYWKAKYEGVLSQY
;
A
#
# COMPACT_ATOMS: atom_id res chain seq x y z
N MET A 1 24.30 21.90 8.49
CA MET A 1 25.34 21.68 9.51
C MET A 1 25.07 20.32 10.14
N SER A 2 25.77 19.27 9.70
CA SER A 2 25.68 17.93 10.27
C SER A 2 27.02 17.24 10.06
N GLN A 3 27.57 16.70 11.15
CA GLN A 3 28.91 16.11 11.21
C GLN A 3 28.89 14.70 10.61
N ASN A 4 29.67 14.53 9.53
CA ASN A 4 30.06 13.23 9.00
C ASN A 4 31.19 12.64 9.85
N GLN A 5 31.00 11.43 10.37
CA GLN A 5 32.10 10.55 10.74
C GLN A 5 31.95 9.20 10.01
N PRO A 6 33.00 8.71 9.33
CA PRO A 6 33.04 7.36 8.79
C PRO A 6 33.69 6.40 9.80
N TYR A 7 32.98 5.33 10.15
CA TYR A 7 33.57 4.19 10.85
C TYR A 7 34.32 3.29 9.86
N PRO A 8 35.57 2.89 10.15
CA PRO A 8 36.30 1.94 9.32
C PRO A 8 35.91 0.51 9.70
N GLY A 9 35.62 -0.30 8.68
CA GLY A 9 35.36 -1.73 8.81
C GLY A 9 36.60 -2.50 9.25
N THR A 10 36.45 -3.30 10.30
CA THR A 10 37.42 -4.30 10.73
C THR A 10 37.25 -5.57 9.88
N GLY A 11 38.16 -5.75 8.91
CA GLY A 11 38.33 -6.98 8.18
C GLY A 11 38.91 -8.08 9.08
N LEU A 12 38.09 -9.05 9.45
CA LEU A 12 38.52 -10.33 9.99
C LEU A 12 38.92 -11.22 8.80
N SER A 13 40.23 -11.31 8.52
CA SER A 13 40.76 -12.39 7.69
C SER A 13 42.00 -12.99 8.34
N SER A 14 42.04 -14.33 8.33
CA SER A 14 43.26 -15.15 8.43
C SER A 14 43.80 -15.44 9.84
N SER A 15 43.08 -16.26 10.62
CA SER A 15 43.72 -17.09 11.66
C SER A 15 44.31 -18.35 11.03
N ARG A 16 45.62 -18.34 10.76
CA ARG A 16 46.43 -19.54 10.57
C ARG A 16 46.71 -20.14 11.94
N HIS A 17 45.96 -21.15 12.36
CA HIS A 17 46.39 -22.07 13.42
C HIS A 17 46.26 -23.49 12.87
N ALA A 18 47.38 -23.99 12.35
CA ALA A 18 47.60 -25.42 12.18
C ALA A 18 47.74 -26.06 13.58
N PRO A 19 47.23 -27.28 13.80
CA PRO A 19 47.58 -28.03 15.00
C PRO A 19 49.00 -28.59 14.83
N SER A 20 49.92 -28.13 15.68
CA SER A 20 51.21 -28.81 15.90
C SER A 20 50.97 -30.23 16.45
N PRO A 21 51.78 -31.22 16.06
CA PRO A 21 51.75 -32.53 16.68
C PRO A 21 52.36 -32.42 18.08
N LEU A 22 51.53 -32.58 19.12
CA LEU A 22 52.03 -32.77 20.47
C LEU A 22 52.72 -34.14 20.53
N ARG A 23 54.05 -34.04 20.46
CA ARG A 23 55.04 -35.06 20.79
C ARG A 23 54.74 -35.62 22.18
N ASN A 24 54.52 -36.93 22.25
CA ASN A 24 54.46 -37.70 23.49
C ASN A 24 55.77 -37.54 24.26
N GLU A 25 55.77 -36.70 25.29
CA GLU A 25 56.78 -36.72 26.35
C GLU A 25 56.06 -36.69 27.69
N ILE A 26 55.65 -37.87 28.18
CA ILE A 26 55.16 -38.04 29.54
C ILE A 26 55.78 -39.33 30.12
N PHE A 27 56.75 -39.10 31.02
CA PHE A 27 57.15 -39.90 32.18
C PHE A 27 57.94 -41.20 31.97
N SER A 28 59.28 -41.08 32.10
CA SER A 28 60.11 -42.10 32.75
C SER A 28 60.78 -41.50 33.99
N THR A 29 60.10 -41.54 35.13
CA THR A 29 60.72 -41.34 36.45
C THR A 29 60.39 -42.56 37.29
N PHE A 30 61.19 -43.61 37.11
CA PHE A 30 61.31 -44.69 38.09
C PHE A 30 62.01 -44.13 39.34
N PRO A 31 61.49 -44.31 40.56
CA PRO A 31 62.31 -44.15 41.75
C PRO A 31 63.22 -45.36 41.87
N ALA A 32 64.48 -45.21 41.46
CA ALA A 32 65.54 -46.14 41.82
C ALA A 32 65.87 -45.98 43.30
N ALA A 33 65.17 -46.71 44.17
CA ALA A 33 65.57 -46.91 45.55
C ALA A 33 66.19 -48.31 45.68
N VAL A 34 67.45 -48.42 45.25
CA VAL A 34 68.32 -49.55 45.57
C VAL A 34 69.13 -49.14 46.81
N PRO A 35 69.01 -49.83 47.97
CA PRO A 35 69.92 -49.59 49.08
C PRO A 35 71.24 -50.31 48.80
N THR A 36 72.22 -49.58 48.28
CA THR A 36 73.60 -50.06 48.15
C THR A 36 74.25 -50.11 49.53
N ARG A 37 74.03 -51.19 50.29
CA ARG A 37 74.83 -51.50 51.49
C ARG A 37 75.91 -52.51 51.12
N GLY A 38 76.96 -52.02 50.47
CA GLY A 38 78.21 -52.77 50.30
C GLY A 38 78.97 -52.78 51.63
N GLN A 39 78.76 -53.81 52.45
CA GLN A 39 79.71 -54.16 53.50
C GLN A 39 80.81 -55.00 52.86
N ALA A 40 81.98 -54.37 52.69
CA ALA A 40 83.21 -55.05 52.32
C ALA A 40 83.59 -56.03 53.45
N LEU A 41 83.52 -57.33 53.17
CA LEU A 41 84.15 -58.37 53.98
C LEU A 41 85.67 -58.26 53.78
N THR A 42 86.32 -57.61 54.74
CA THR A 42 87.77 -57.69 54.94
C THR A 42 88.14 -59.12 55.33
N ILE A 43 88.93 -59.77 54.49
CA ILE A 43 89.57 -61.06 54.77
C ILE A 43 90.60 -60.83 55.89
N ALA A 44 90.32 -61.37 57.08
CA ALA A 44 91.25 -61.40 58.22
C ALA A 44 92.23 -62.59 58.11
N PRO A 45 93.44 -62.50 58.70
CA PRO A 45 94.55 -63.41 58.42
C PRO A 45 94.48 -64.70 59.26
N LYS A 46 94.87 -65.83 58.65
CA LYS A 46 95.18 -67.16 59.24
C LYS A 46 94.74 -67.32 60.70
N GLU A 47 93.52 -67.79 60.86
CA GLU A 47 92.96 -68.28 62.12
C GLU A 47 93.94 -69.28 62.76
N GLN A 48 94.41 -68.93 63.97
CA GLN A 48 94.67 -69.96 64.96
C GLN A 48 93.33 -70.70 65.13
N ILE A 49 93.27 -71.94 64.64
CA ILE A 49 92.11 -72.80 64.86
C ILE A 49 92.02 -73.01 66.37
N GLU A 50 91.16 -72.24 67.01
CA GLU A 50 90.90 -72.31 68.44
C GLU A 50 90.02 -73.54 68.67
N TYR A 51 90.66 -74.70 68.82
CA TYR A 51 89.94 -75.96 69.04
C TYR A 51 89.05 -75.86 70.28
N ASN A 52 87.89 -76.52 70.28
CA ASN A 52 87.06 -76.69 71.47
C ASN A 52 87.91 -77.21 72.66
N PRO A 53 87.68 -76.75 73.91
CA PRO A 53 88.42 -77.19 75.10
C PRO A 53 88.58 -78.71 75.22
N ASP A 54 87.61 -79.50 74.77
CA ASP A 54 87.70 -80.97 74.78
C ASP A 54 88.67 -81.52 73.73
N ALA A 55 88.69 -80.93 72.53
CA ALA A 55 89.69 -81.24 71.49
C ALA A 55 91.09 -80.78 71.92
N GLN A 56 91.22 -79.62 72.57
CA GLN A 56 92.49 -79.17 73.16
C GLN A 56 92.97 -80.13 74.25
N LEU A 57 92.06 -80.62 75.09
CA LEU A 57 92.36 -81.60 76.13
C LEU A 57 92.84 -82.92 75.51
N ALA A 58 92.16 -83.43 74.49
CA ALA A 58 92.55 -84.64 73.79
C ALA A 58 93.92 -84.51 73.09
N ILE A 59 94.19 -83.36 72.45
CA ILE A 59 95.52 -83.05 71.87
C ILE A 59 96.59 -83.05 72.96
N LYS A 60 96.32 -82.41 74.10
CA LYS A 60 97.25 -82.36 75.24
C LYS A 60 97.50 -83.74 75.84
N GLN A 61 96.47 -84.57 76.00
CA GLN A 61 96.59 -85.94 76.50
C GLN A 61 97.38 -86.81 75.51
N ASN A 62 97.18 -86.65 74.20
CA ASN A 62 97.94 -87.38 73.19
C ASN A 62 99.43 -86.97 73.18
N LEU A 63 99.74 -85.68 73.36
CA LEU A 63 101.12 -85.21 73.53
C LEU A 63 101.77 -85.83 74.79
N GLN A 64 101.07 -85.82 75.93
CA GLN A 64 101.55 -86.46 77.15
C GLN A 64 101.78 -87.97 76.96
N LEU A 65 100.88 -88.64 76.25
CA LEU A 65 100.98 -90.05 75.95
C LEU A 65 102.18 -90.37 75.03
N LYS A 66 102.44 -89.51 74.04
CA LYS A 66 103.62 -89.60 73.17
C LYS A 66 104.93 -89.43 73.95
N ASP A 67 104.97 -88.47 74.88
CA ASP A 67 106.14 -88.25 75.74
C ASP A 67 106.37 -89.45 76.67
N ALA A 68 105.30 -90.02 77.25
CA ALA A 68 105.38 -91.22 78.07
C ALA A 68 105.92 -92.43 77.27
N VAL A 69 105.44 -92.67 76.05
CA VAL A 69 105.97 -93.74 75.19
C VAL A 69 107.43 -93.51 74.84
N SER A 70 107.81 -92.27 74.52
CA SER A 70 109.20 -91.93 74.19
C SER A 70 110.11 -92.22 75.39
N GLY A 71 109.68 -91.85 76.60
CA GLY A 71 110.39 -92.17 77.85
C GLY A 71 110.52 -93.68 78.08
N TYR A 72 109.43 -94.45 77.95
CA TYR A 72 109.49 -95.91 78.08
C TYR A 72 110.39 -96.57 77.01
N LEU A 73 110.38 -96.05 75.78
CA LEU A 73 111.22 -96.56 74.69
C LEU A 73 112.71 -96.29 74.96
N GLU A 74 113.03 -95.10 75.47
CA GLU A 74 114.38 -94.75 75.90
C GLU A 74 114.85 -95.64 77.07
N GLU A 75 114.01 -95.84 78.09
CA GLU A 75 114.32 -96.75 79.20
C GLU A 75 114.53 -98.20 78.73
N TYR A 76 113.66 -98.67 77.85
CA TYR A 76 113.75 -100.01 77.28
C TYR A 76 115.02 -100.19 76.44
N ASN A 77 115.30 -99.25 75.53
CA ASN A 77 116.50 -99.29 74.68
C ASN A 77 117.78 -99.19 75.51
N GLY A 78 117.83 -98.30 76.49
CA GLY A 78 118.95 -98.19 77.42
C GLY A 78 119.17 -99.49 78.20
N PHE A 79 118.08 -100.12 78.64
CA PHE A 79 118.15 -101.38 79.36
C PHE A 79 118.60 -102.56 78.48
N VAL A 80 118.04 -102.70 77.28
CA VAL A 80 118.46 -103.72 76.30
C VAL A 80 119.92 -103.53 75.92
N SER A 81 120.36 -102.29 75.69
CA SER A 81 121.76 -101.97 75.38
C SER A 81 122.71 -102.36 76.51
N THR A 82 122.37 -101.96 77.75
CA THR A 82 123.16 -102.31 78.95
C THR A 82 123.28 -103.82 79.11
N MET A 83 122.18 -104.55 78.85
CA MET A 83 122.19 -106.00 78.96
C MET A 83 122.92 -106.68 77.80
N ALA A 84 122.80 -106.18 76.58
CA ALA A 84 123.55 -106.69 75.45
C ALA A 84 125.05 -106.56 75.71
N GLU A 85 125.51 -105.43 76.27
CA GLU A 85 126.90 -105.25 76.69
C GLU A 85 127.32 -106.20 77.81
N ALA A 86 126.48 -106.38 78.84
CA ALA A 86 126.78 -107.26 79.96
C ALA A 86 126.81 -108.75 79.54
N THR A 87 125.86 -109.16 78.70
CA THR A 87 125.83 -110.48 78.06
C THR A 87 127.06 -110.68 77.19
N HIS A 88 127.48 -109.68 76.42
CA HIS A 88 128.68 -109.75 75.60
C HIS A 88 129.95 -109.90 76.47
N LYS A 89 130.09 -109.12 77.55
CA LYS A 89 131.21 -109.25 78.50
C LYS A 89 131.24 -110.64 79.15
N LEU A 90 130.09 -111.17 79.55
CA LEU A 90 129.98 -112.50 80.15
C LEU A 90 130.31 -113.62 79.15
N LEU A 91 129.86 -113.52 77.89
CA LEU A 91 130.24 -114.45 76.83
C LEU A 91 131.75 -114.41 76.53
N THR A 92 132.38 -113.23 76.62
CA THR A 92 133.83 -113.10 76.48
C THR A 92 134.56 -113.80 77.64
N LEU A 93 134.08 -113.66 78.88
CA LEU A 93 134.64 -114.36 80.05
C LEU A 93 134.43 -115.89 79.98
N ILE A 94 133.28 -116.35 79.51
CA ILE A 94 133.03 -117.78 79.24
C ILE A 94 133.97 -118.31 78.14
N ARG A 95 134.24 -117.50 77.10
CA ARG A 95 135.19 -117.86 76.03
C ARG A 95 136.64 -117.90 76.49
N GLU A 96 137.04 -117.00 77.38
CA GLU A 96 138.40 -116.99 77.95
C GLU A 96 138.61 -118.15 78.92
N SER A 97 137.64 -118.45 79.77
CA SER A 97 137.70 -119.60 80.69
C SER A 97 137.65 -120.97 79.99
N ALA A 98 137.02 -121.07 78.81
CA ALA A 98 136.97 -122.31 78.04
C ALA A 98 138.28 -122.65 77.28
N ASN A 99 139.19 -121.67 77.11
CA ASN A 99 140.43 -121.87 76.33
C ASN A 99 141.66 -122.26 77.16
N SER A 100 141.59 -122.25 78.49
CA SER A 100 142.69 -122.71 79.37
C SER A 100 142.39 -124.11 79.92
N GLY A 101 142.84 -125.15 79.22
CA GLY A 101 142.66 -126.55 79.60
C GLY A 101 143.26 -126.91 80.96
N GLY A 102 142.40 -127.17 81.95
CA GLY A 102 142.69 -127.69 83.28
C GLY A 102 141.39 -127.92 84.08
N PRO A 103 141.30 -128.92 84.98
CA PRO A 103 140.02 -129.49 85.41
C PRO A 103 139.25 -128.62 86.40
N THR A 104 137.97 -128.41 86.09
CA THR A 104 136.88 -127.91 86.95
C THR A 104 137.19 -126.70 87.83
N ASP A 105 136.93 -125.50 87.30
CA ASP A 105 136.95 -124.28 88.10
C ASP A 105 135.60 -123.58 88.15
N LYS A 106 135.25 -123.17 89.36
CA LYS A 106 133.92 -122.74 89.85
C LYS A 106 133.43 -121.41 89.23
N THR A 107 134.32 -120.71 88.54
CA THR A 107 134.13 -119.37 87.95
C THR A 107 133.25 -119.36 86.70
N ALA A 108 133.26 -120.42 85.88
CA ALA A 108 132.41 -120.49 84.68
C ALA A 108 130.91 -120.63 85.03
N VAL A 109 130.60 -121.32 86.13
CA VAL A 109 129.22 -121.51 86.60
C VAL A 109 128.64 -120.21 87.17
N GLU A 110 129.43 -119.43 87.93
CA GLU A 110 128.99 -118.12 88.43
C GLU A 110 128.75 -117.10 87.30
N ALA A 111 129.50 -117.19 86.19
CA ALA A 111 129.25 -116.37 85.00
C ALA A 111 127.92 -116.73 84.31
N MET A 112 127.60 -118.02 84.18
CA MET A 112 126.29 -118.45 83.64
C MET A 112 125.12 -118.01 84.53
N ASP A 113 125.24 -118.10 85.85
CA ASP A 113 124.17 -117.70 86.76
C ASP A 113 123.91 -116.18 86.69
N LYS A 114 124.95 -115.36 86.54
CA LYS A 114 124.78 -113.91 86.29
C LYS A 114 124.09 -113.63 84.96
N LEU A 115 124.47 -114.33 83.90
CA LEU A 115 123.85 -114.20 82.58
C LEU A 115 122.36 -114.59 82.64
N TRP A 116 122.04 -115.64 83.38
CA TRP A 116 120.66 -116.06 83.60
C TRP A 116 119.84 -115.06 84.42
N GLN A 117 120.44 -114.43 85.45
CA GLN A 117 119.75 -113.37 86.20
C GLN A 117 119.50 -112.13 85.35
N GLU A 118 120.46 -111.73 84.50
CA GLU A 118 120.26 -110.61 83.58
C GLU A 118 119.18 -110.94 82.54
N LEU A 119 119.21 -112.14 81.94
CA LEU A 119 118.16 -112.57 81.01
C LEU A 119 116.78 -112.58 81.67
N LYS A 120 116.68 -113.01 82.94
CA LYS A 120 115.44 -112.91 83.72
C LYS A 120 115.01 -111.47 83.94
N ARG A 121 115.95 -110.54 84.18
CA ARG A 121 115.65 -109.11 84.28
C ARG A 121 115.15 -108.56 82.94
N LEU A 122 115.63 -109.09 81.80
CA LEU A 122 115.15 -108.73 80.45
C LEU A 122 113.71 -109.12 80.29
N PHE A 123 113.44 -110.40 80.56
CA PHE A 123 112.11 -110.95 80.46
C PHE A 123 111.14 -110.22 81.39
N GLY A 124 111.56 -109.84 82.60
CA GLY A 124 110.75 -109.01 83.50
C GLY A 124 110.39 -107.66 82.91
N LYS A 125 111.32 -106.98 82.23
CA LYS A 125 111.06 -105.67 81.60
C LYS A 125 110.25 -105.79 80.30
N VAL A 126 110.51 -106.81 79.49
CA VAL A 126 109.67 -107.13 78.31
C VAL A 126 108.24 -107.44 78.75
N GLN A 127 108.07 -108.16 79.87
CA GLN A 127 106.75 -108.43 80.44
C GLN A 127 106.07 -107.14 80.94
N GLN A 128 106.81 -106.23 81.59
CA GLN A 128 106.27 -104.90 81.96
C GLN A 128 105.80 -104.11 80.72
N VAL A 129 106.59 -104.08 79.64
CA VAL A 129 106.17 -103.42 78.38
C VAL A 129 104.92 -104.09 77.82
N LYS A 130 104.86 -105.42 77.85
CA LYS A 130 103.69 -106.20 77.42
C LYS A 130 102.45 -105.89 78.26
N ASP A 131 102.59 -105.66 79.55
CA ASP A 131 101.49 -105.34 80.45
C ASP A 131 101.04 -103.86 80.32
N ILE A 132 101.94 -102.94 79.95
CA ILE A 132 101.65 -101.51 79.78
C ILE A 132 101.07 -101.20 78.39
N MET A 133 101.45 -101.93 77.34
CA MET A 133 101.03 -101.65 75.96
C MET A 133 99.50 -101.64 75.75
N PRO A 134 98.71 -102.58 76.31
CA PRO A 134 97.24 -102.52 76.20
C PRO A 134 96.66 -101.25 76.81
N ASN A 135 97.16 -100.81 77.98
CA ASN A 135 96.69 -99.60 78.64
C ASN A 135 97.01 -98.34 77.81
N PHE A 136 98.18 -98.30 77.17
CA PHE A 136 98.52 -97.22 76.25
C PHE A 136 97.58 -97.18 75.04
N LEU A 137 97.30 -98.33 74.42
CA LEU A 137 96.40 -98.40 73.27
C LEU A 137 94.96 -98.00 73.64
N GLU A 138 94.49 -98.38 74.83
CA GLU A 138 93.18 -97.94 75.34
C GLU A 138 93.16 -96.42 75.58
N GLN A 139 94.20 -95.84 76.20
CA GLN A 139 94.32 -94.38 76.38
C GLN A 139 94.40 -93.63 75.05
N GLN A 140 95.12 -94.15 74.06
CA GLN A 140 95.15 -93.56 72.72
C GLN A 140 93.77 -93.58 72.06
N LYS A 141 93.04 -94.69 72.20
CA LYS A 141 91.68 -94.85 71.69
C LYS A 141 90.69 -93.91 72.39
N GLU A 142 90.79 -93.76 73.72
CA GLU A 142 89.98 -92.81 74.49
C GLU A 142 90.25 -91.36 74.06
N ASN A 143 91.52 -90.96 73.94
CA ASN A 143 91.90 -89.62 73.47
C ASN A 143 91.40 -89.35 72.04
N MET A 144 91.53 -90.34 71.13
CA MET A 144 90.99 -90.23 69.77
C MET A 144 89.47 -90.16 69.76
N SER A 145 88.79 -90.91 70.62
CA SER A 145 87.34 -90.85 70.76
C SER A 145 86.87 -89.50 71.30
N LEU A 146 87.57 -88.92 72.28
CA LEU A 146 87.27 -87.58 72.80
C LEU A 146 87.47 -86.52 71.72
N TYR A 147 88.58 -86.58 70.99
CA TYR A 147 88.83 -85.68 69.87
C TYR A 147 87.74 -85.78 68.79
N HIS A 148 87.40 -87.00 68.36
CA HIS A 148 86.35 -87.21 67.35
C HIS A 148 84.97 -86.76 67.83
N ASN A 149 84.61 -87.06 69.09
CA ASN A 149 83.33 -86.62 69.66
C ASN A 149 83.27 -85.09 69.79
N SER A 150 84.35 -84.46 70.24
CA SER A 150 84.44 -82.99 70.30
C SER A 150 84.29 -82.37 68.92
N MET A 151 85.05 -82.85 67.93
CA MET A 151 84.97 -82.35 66.55
C MET A 151 83.59 -82.61 65.93
N MET A 152 82.94 -83.75 66.25
CA MET A 152 81.60 -84.06 65.75
C MET A 152 80.54 -83.18 66.40
N ASN A 153 80.65 -82.88 67.69
CA ASN A 153 79.76 -81.96 68.39
C ASN A 153 79.92 -80.52 67.90
N GLU A 154 81.15 -80.08 67.68
CA GLU A 154 81.45 -78.76 67.09
C GLU A 154 80.87 -78.66 65.68
N ASN A 155 81.14 -79.63 64.81
CA ASN A 155 80.51 -79.69 63.49
C ASN A 155 78.98 -79.73 63.56
N MET A 156 78.39 -80.46 64.53
CA MET A 156 76.94 -80.49 64.70
C MET A 156 76.40 -79.13 65.16
N HIS A 157 77.14 -78.43 66.01
CA HIS A 157 76.79 -77.08 66.43
C HIS A 157 76.86 -76.11 65.25
N ASP A 158 77.95 -76.12 64.48
CA ASP A 158 78.12 -75.28 63.28
C ASP A 158 77.03 -75.54 62.25
N VAL A 159 76.70 -76.82 61.99
CA VAL A 159 75.61 -77.19 61.08
C VAL A 159 74.26 -76.72 61.62
N GLN A 160 74.03 -76.79 62.93
CA GLN A 160 72.78 -76.32 63.54
C GLN A 160 72.66 -74.78 63.50
N GLU A 161 73.77 -74.06 63.73
CA GLU A 161 73.82 -72.61 63.61
C GLU A 161 73.61 -72.17 62.17
N GLU A 162 74.28 -72.81 61.21
CA GLU A 162 74.09 -72.57 59.78
C GLU A 162 72.64 -72.85 59.38
N LEU A 163 72.04 -73.95 59.82
CA LEU A 163 70.65 -74.26 59.55
C LEU A 163 69.69 -73.19 60.12
N ASN A 164 69.97 -72.71 61.34
CA ASN A 164 69.19 -71.63 61.96
C ASN A 164 69.35 -70.30 61.21
N MET A 165 70.57 -69.99 60.75
CA MET A 165 70.84 -68.83 59.91
C MET A 165 70.11 -68.94 58.57
N GLN A 166 70.13 -70.10 57.92
CA GLN A 166 69.37 -70.33 56.69
C GLN A 166 67.86 -70.22 56.92
N TYR A 167 67.32 -70.76 58.01
CA TYR A 167 65.91 -70.62 58.36
C TYR A 167 65.53 -69.14 58.56
N LYS A 168 66.33 -68.38 59.31
CA LYS A 168 66.15 -66.91 59.48
C LYS A 168 66.21 -66.19 58.13
N LYS A 169 67.16 -66.54 57.26
CA LYS A 169 67.30 -65.97 55.92
C LYS A 169 66.07 -66.24 55.06
N VAL A 170 65.58 -67.48 55.04
CA VAL A 170 64.35 -67.84 54.33
C VAL A 170 63.15 -67.09 54.89
N ASN A 171 63.03 -66.96 56.22
CA ASN A 171 61.92 -66.24 56.84
C ASN A 171 61.95 -64.73 56.52
N ILE A 172 63.13 -64.11 56.50
CA ILE A 172 63.32 -62.71 56.07
C ILE A 172 62.96 -62.55 54.60
N GLN A 173 63.45 -63.46 53.73
CA GLN A 173 63.11 -63.44 52.30
C GLN A 173 61.61 -63.62 52.07
N HIS A 174 60.96 -64.52 52.80
CA HIS A 174 59.51 -64.73 52.72
C HIS A 174 58.75 -63.48 53.17
N SER A 175 59.14 -62.87 54.29
CA SER A 175 58.55 -61.61 54.78
C SER A 175 58.69 -60.48 53.76
N LEU A 176 59.86 -60.35 53.11
CA LEU A 176 60.11 -59.37 52.07
C LEU A 176 59.25 -59.62 50.81
N ILE A 177 59.09 -60.90 50.42
CA ILE A 177 58.20 -61.28 49.31
C ILE A 177 56.75 -60.89 49.62
N LEU A 178 56.26 -61.14 50.84
CA LEU A 178 54.91 -60.75 51.26
C LEU A 178 54.74 -59.23 51.29
N GLU A 179 55.72 -58.49 51.77
CA GLU A 179 55.71 -57.02 51.76
C GLU A 179 55.67 -56.47 50.33
N HIS A 180 56.48 -57.04 49.42
CA HIS A 180 56.46 -56.69 48.00
C HIS A 180 55.12 -57.04 47.33
N GLN A 181 54.50 -58.17 47.67
CA GLN A 181 53.17 -58.51 47.17
C GLN A 181 52.11 -57.52 47.67
N ALA A 182 52.18 -57.12 48.94
CA ALA A 182 51.27 -56.13 49.51
C ALA A 182 51.46 -54.74 48.89
N SER A 183 52.71 -54.30 48.67
CA SER A 183 53.00 -53.02 48.01
C SER A 183 52.57 -53.03 46.54
N PHE A 184 52.77 -54.13 45.82
CA PHE A 184 52.29 -54.31 44.46
C PHE A 184 50.76 -54.28 44.39
N LYS A 185 50.07 -54.93 45.33
CA LYS A 185 48.60 -54.88 45.40
C LYS A 185 48.10 -53.47 45.64
N ARG A 186 48.69 -52.74 46.60
CA ARG A 186 48.34 -51.33 46.85
C ARG A 186 48.57 -50.45 45.62
N TYR A 187 49.69 -50.67 44.91
CA TYR A 187 49.97 -49.96 43.67
C TYR A 187 48.95 -50.29 42.57
N LYS A 188 48.57 -51.56 42.42
CA LYS A 188 47.51 -52.00 41.52
C LYS A 188 46.17 -51.32 41.85
N ASP A 189 45.76 -51.33 43.11
CA ASP A 189 44.49 -50.72 43.54
C ASP A 189 44.50 -49.20 43.27
N GLN A 190 45.61 -48.52 43.57
CA GLN A 190 45.79 -47.09 43.27
C GLN A 190 45.79 -46.78 41.76
N THR A 191 46.38 -47.65 40.95
CA THR A 191 46.40 -47.45 39.48
C THR A 191 45.04 -47.71 38.86
N GLU A 192 44.29 -48.69 39.37
CA GLU A 192 42.93 -48.98 38.94
C GLU A 192 41.99 -47.81 39.26
N GLU A 193 42.08 -47.23 40.46
CA GLU A 193 41.33 -46.02 40.84
C GLU A 193 41.66 -44.84 39.90
N LYS A 194 42.94 -44.60 39.63
CA LYS A 194 43.37 -43.54 38.69
C LYS A 194 42.87 -43.79 37.26
N LEU A 195 42.85 -45.04 36.80
CA LEU A 195 42.32 -45.41 35.49
C LEU A 195 40.80 -45.18 35.40
N GLN A 196 40.06 -45.47 36.47
CA GLN A 196 38.64 -45.14 36.55
C GLN A 196 38.41 -43.63 36.47
N GLN A 197 39.14 -42.83 37.26
CA GLN A 197 39.06 -41.36 37.21
C GLN A 197 39.40 -40.80 35.82
N LEU A 198 40.41 -41.37 35.14
CA LEU A 198 40.79 -40.95 33.79
C LEU A 198 39.68 -41.30 32.78
N THR A 199 39.01 -42.44 32.95
CA THR A 199 37.87 -42.84 32.13
C THR A 199 36.69 -41.88 32.33
N GLU A 200 36.33 -41.56 33.57
CA GLU A 200 35.29 -40.58 33.90
C GLU A 200 35.59 -39.18 33.34
N LEU A 201 36.83 -38.72 33.46
CA LEU A 201 37.27 -37.45 32.88
C LEU A 201 37.19 -37.46 31.35
N THR A 202 37.51 -38.59 30.71
CA THR A 202 37.40 -38.75 29.25
C THR A 202 35.94 -38.73 28.80
N GLU A 203 35.05 -39.41 29.52
CA GLU A 203 33.61 -39.34 29.28
C GLU A 203 33.07 -37.92 29.47
N ARG A 204 33.47 -37.23 30.55
CA ARG A 204 33.07 -35.84 30.80
C ARG A 204 33.56 -34.90 29.70
N ALA A 205 34.81 -35.05 29.25
CA ALA A 205 35.34 -34.29 28.13
C ALA A 205 34.56 -34.55 26.83
N SER A 206 34.16 -35.81 26.58
CA SER A 206 33.34 -36.19 25.43
C SER A 206 31.94 -35.57 25.48
N ARG A 207 31.28 -35.58 26.65
CA ARG A 207 29.99 -34.92 26.87
C ARG A 207 30.07 -33.42 26.65
N LEU A 208 31.08 -32.76 27.24
CA LEU A 208 31.31 -31.32 27.05
C LEU A 208 31.59 -30.96 25.58
N ASN A 209 32.30 -31.82 24.85
CA ASN A 209 32.54 -31.60 23.43
C ASN A 209 31.26 -31.73 22.59
N LEU A 210 30.37 -32.65 22.97
CA LEU A 210 29.05 -32.80 22.35
C LEU A 210 28.14 -31.61 22.66
N GLU A 211 28.08 -31.17 23.92
CA GLU A 211 27.36 -29.94 24.34
C GLU A 211 27.87 -28.71 23.60
N LYS A 212 29.19 -28.55 23.47
CA LYS A 212 29.80 -27.49 22.65
C LYS A 212 29.36 -27.57 21.19
N GLY A 213 29.23 -28.78 20.64
CA GLY A 213 28.69 -29.01 19.30
C GLY A 213 27.22 -28.58 19.19
N LEU A 214 26.39 -28.92 20.17
CA LEU A 214 24.98 -28.51 20.25
C LEU A 214 24.85 -26.98 20.33
N PHE A 215 25.62 -26.32 21.20
CA PHE A 215 25.61 -24.86 21.30
C PHE A 215 26.05 -24.17 20.01
N ARG A 216 27.02 -24.72 19.27
CA ARG A 216 27.40 -24.20 17.95
C ARG A 216 26.25 -24.30 16.95
N ALA A 217 25.58 -25.45 16.89
CA ALA A 217 24.41 -25.63 16.03
C ALA A 217 23.27 -24.69 16.40
N GLU A 218 23.06 -24.43 17.70
CA GLU A 218 22.06 -23.48 18.18
C GLU A 218 22.42 -22.03 17.81
N ILE A 219 23.69 -21.64 17.95
CA ILE A 219 24.20 -20.33 17.50
C ILE A 219 23.98 -20.15 15.99
N GLU A 220 24.29 -21.16 15.17
CA GLU A 220 24.05 -21.11 13.72
C GLU A 220 22.55 -20.98 13.39
N LYS A 221 21.68 -21.65 14.15
CA LYS A 221 20.22 -21.51 14.02
C LYS A 221 19.78 -20.07 14.32
N TYR A 222 20.24 -19.48 15.42
CA TYR A 222 19.92 -18.09 15.76
C TYR A 222 20.50 -17.09 14.74
N GLN A 223 21.70 -17.33 14.21
CA GLN A 223 22.28 -16.52 13.14
C GLN A 223 21.40 -16.52 11.88
N LYS A 224 20.92 -17.68 11.45
CA LYS A 224 19.98 -17.80 10.32
C LYS A 224 18.68 -17.04 10.57
N GLN A 225 18.11 -17.15 11.76
CA GLN A 225 16.90 -16.40 12.14
C GLN A 225 17.14 -14.89 12.11
N ILE A 226 18.31 -14.42 12.57
CA ILE A 226 18.68 -13.00 12.52
C ILE A 226 18.82 -12.53 11.06
N GLU A 227 19.44 -13.32 10.18
CA GLU A 227 19.56 -12.99 8.76
C GLU A 227 18.20 -12.96 8.06
N GLU A 228 17.30 -13.91 8.38
CA GLU A 228 15.94 -13.93 7.86
C GLU A 228 15.16 -12.68 8.30
N ILE A 229 15.21 -12.34 9.60
CA ILE A 229 14.60 -11.12 10.14
C ILE A 229 15.18 -9.86 9.49
N LYS A 230 16.50 -9.79 9.27
CA LYS A 230 17.14 -8.66 8.58
C LYS A 230 16.66 -8.53 7.14
N SER A 231 16.62 -9.65 6.40
CA SER A 231 16.15 -9.65 5.01
C SER A 231 14.67 -9.29 4.90
N GLY A 232 13.84 -9.73 5.85
CA GLY A 232 12.43 -9.33 5.96
C GLY A 232 12.29 -7.85 6.33
N GLY A 233 13.10 -7.36 7.25
CA GLY A 233 13.16 -5.94 7.62
C GLY A 233 13.56 -5.03 6.46
N GLU A 234 14.50 -5.44 5.61
CA GLU A 234 14.85 -4.71 4.39
C GLU A 234 13.70 -4.67 3.38
N LYS A 235 12.95 -5.76 3.22
CA LYS A 235 11.75 -5.80 2.37
C LYS A 235 10.68 -4.83 2.90
N HIS A 236 10.34 -4.93 4.18
CA HIS A 236 9.36 -4.03 4.79
C HIS A 236 9.81 -2.56 4.79
N SER A 237 11.11 -2.30 4.92
CA SER A 237 11.67 -0.95 4.80
C SER A 237 11.47 -0.38 3.38
N LYS A 238 11.71 -1.19 2.34
CA LYS A 238 11.44 -0.82 0.94
C LYS A 238 9.95 -0.58 0.70
N GLU A 239 9.09 -1.49 1.15
CA GLU A 239 7.62 -1.34 1.08
C GLU A 239 7.15 -0.07 1.80
N THR A 240 7.71 0.23 2.98
CA THR A 240 7.37 1.45 3.74
C THR A 240 7.84 2.71 3.00
N ALA A 241 9.00 2.67 2.36
CA ALA A 241 9.50 3.78 1.54
C ALA A 241 8.62 4.02 0.29
N GLU A 242 8.17 2.95 -0.36
CA GLU A 242 7.24 3.00 -1.50
C GLU A 242 5.88 3.54 -1.06
N LEU A 243 5.28 3.00 0.00
CA LEU A 243 4.02 3.50 0.56
C LEU A 243 4.12 4.96 1.00
N SER A 244 5.24 5.36 1.61
CA SER A 244 5.48 6.77 1.97
C SER A 244 5.54 7.68 0.75
N LYS A 245 6.16 7.21 -0.35
CA LYS A 245 6.20 7.92 -1.63
C LYS A 245 4.80 8.06 -2.23
N GLU A 246 4.01 7.00 -2.23
CA GLU A 246 2.62 7.01 -2.70
C GLU A 246 1.74 7.96 -1.85
N LEU A 247 1.88 7.92 -0.52
CA LEU A 247 1.13 8.78 0.39
C LEU A 247 1.45 10.27 0.15
N ASN A 248 2.72 10.59 -0.10
CA ASN A 248 3.12 11.95 -0.46
C ASN A 248 2.56 12.38 -1.82
N ALA A 249 2.59 11.50 -2.84
CA ALA A 249 1.98 11.78 -4.13
C ALA A 249 0.46 12.01 -4.02
N ILE A 250 -0.25 11.20 -3.21
CA ILE A 250 -1.68 11.38 -2.93
C ILE A 250 -1.92 12.71 -2.21
N ARG A 251 -1.07 13.09 -1.26
CA ARG A 251 -1.17 14.37 -0.54
C ARG A 251 -0.98 15.57 -1.48
N GLU A 252 -0.02 15.49 -2.41
CA GLU A 252 0.20 16.50 -3.45
C GLU A 252 -1.00 16.60 -4.40
N ALA A 253 -1.51 15.46 -4.88
CA ALA A 253 -2.70 15.41 -5.73
C ALA A 253 -3.94 15.97 -5.02
N LYS A 254 -4.14 15.66 -3.73
CA LYS A 254 -5.22 16.24 -2.92
C LYS A 254 -5.09 17.77 -2.81
N SER A 255 -3.88 18.28 -2.55
CA SER A 255 -3.62 19.72 -2.46
C SER A 255 -3.89 20.43 -3.79
N ALA A 256 -3.55 19.82 -4.93
CA ALA A 256 -3.89 20.34 -6.25
C ALA A 256 -5.40 20.35 -6.47
N LEU A 257 -6.10 19.26 -6.14
CA LEU A 257 -7.55 19.17 -6.30
C LEU A 257 -8.31 20.18 -5.41
N GLU A 258 -7.81 20.46 -4.20
CA GLU A 258 -8.35 21.48 -3.31
C GLU A 258 -8.22 22.88 -3.92
N LYS A 259 -7.08 23.19 -4.56
CA LYS A 259 -6.89 24.46 -5.30
C LYS A 259 -7.86 24.56 -6.47
N ASP A 260 -7.99 23.51 -7.29
CA ASP A 260 -8.92 23.48 -8.43
C ASP A 260 -10.38 23.67 -7.96
N CYS A 261 -10.75 23.07 -6.82
CA CYS A 261 -12.07 23.26 -6.22
C CYS A 261 -12.30 24.71 -5.77
N ASP A 262 -11.29 25.36 -5.18
CA ASP A 262 -11.39 26.76 -4.75
C ASP A 262 -11.45 27.72 -5.95
N GLU A 263 -10.70 27.45 -7.03
CA GLU A 263 -10.80 28.18 -8.29
C GLU A 263 -12.18 28.02 -8.93
N ALA A 264 -12.71 26.79 -8.98
CA ALA A 264 -14.06 26.53 -9.48
C ALA A 264 -15.14 27.24 -8.64
N ARG A 265 -15.00 27.25 -7.31
CA ARG A 265 -15.90 28.01 -6.41
C ARG A 265 -15.84 29.51 -6.69
N LYS A 266 -14.65 30.06 -6.93
CA LYS A 266 -14.48 31.46 -7.30
C LYS A 266 -15.15 31.78 -8.64
N ALA A 267 -14.96 30.94 -9.66
CA ALA A 267 -15.62 31.09 -10.95
C ALA A 267 -17.16 31.01 -10.83
N ILE A 268 -17.68 30.10 -9.99
CA ILE A 268 -19.12 30.02 -9.70
C ILE A 268 -19.62 31.30 -9.03
N ALA A 269 -18.86 31.87 -8.08
CA ALA A 269 -19.23 33.12 -7.41
C ALA A 269 -19.26 34.30 -8.40
N GLU A 270 -18.28 34.40 -9.29
CA GLU A 270 -18.22 35.41 -10.34
C GLU A 270 -19.38 35.28 -11.34
N LEU A 271 -19.68 34.06 -11.78
CA LEU A 271 -20.85 33.79 -12.63
C LEU A 271 -22.15 34.16 -11.94
N LYS A 272 -22.35 33.76 -10.67
CA LYS A 272 -23.52 34.13 -9.87
C LYS A 272 -23.70 35.63 -9.81
N GLN A 273 -22.63 36.37 -9.51
CA GLN A 273 -22.65 37.84 -9.48
C GLN A 273 -23.03 38.43 -10.85
N ARG A 274 -22.50 37.88 -11.95
CA ARG A 274 -22.82 38.32 -13.31
C ARG A 274 -24.28 38.07 -13.65
N THR A 275 -24.84 36.90 -13.29
CA THR A 275 -26.28 36.62 -13.45
C THR A 275 -27.14 37.56 -12.62
N GLU A 276 -26.77 37.85 -11.37
CA GLU A 276 -27.54 38.77 -10.53
C GLU A 276 -27.54 40.19 -11.11
N LYS A 277 -26.39 40.66 -11.57
CA LYS A 277 -26.27 41.95 -12.27
C LYS A 277 -27.14 41.97 -13.54
N GLY A 278 -27.06 40.93 -14.37
CA GLY A 278 -27.88 40.81 -15.58
C GLY A 278 -29.39 40.75 -15.28
N ASN A 279 -29.79 40.03 -14.22
CA ASN A 279 -31.18 39.98 -13.75
C ASN A 279 -31.65 41.36 -13.25
N GLN A 280 -30.80 42.10 -12.55
CA GLN A 280 -31.13 43.44 -12.08
C GLN A 280 -31.27 44.42 -13.25
N GLU A 281 -30.38 44.35 -14.24
CA GLU A 281 -30.49 45.11 -15.49
C GLU A 281 -31.79 44.78 -16.24
N LEU A 282 -32.14 43.49 -16.36
CA LEU A 282 -33.39 43.06 -17.00
C LEU A 282 -34.63 43.56 -16.24
N ARG A 283 -34.64 43.49 -14.91
CA ARG A 283 -35.72 44.06 -14.08
C ARG A 283 -35.86 45.57 -14.30
N ASN A 284 -34.74 46.29 -14.41
CA ASN A 284 -34.76 47.73 -14.67
C ASN A 284 -35.34 48.05 -16.05
N VAL A 285 -34.97 47.28 -17.09
CA VAL A 285 -35.53 47.42 -18.44
C VAL A 285 -37.03 47.14 -18.44
N HIS A 286 -37.46 46.00 -17.90
CA HIS A 286 -38.90 45.68 -17.81
C HIS A 286 -39.68 46.71 -16.99
N SER A 287 -39.11 47.21 -15.88
CA SER A 287 -39.76 48.26 -15.08
C SER A 287 -39.91 49.55 -15.87
N LYS A 288 -38.93 49.91 -16.70
CA LYS A 288 -38.97 51.10 -17.54
C LYS A 288 -40.01 50.95 -18.65
N GLU A 289 -40.00 49.83 -19.36
CA GLU A 289 -40.99 49.52 -20.41
C GLU A 289 -42.42 49.49 -19.84
N LEU A 290 -42.60 48.93 -18.64
CA LEU A 290 -43.90 48.88 -17.98
C LEU A 290 -44.38 50.28 -17.55
N ALA A 291 -43.47 51.16 -17.11
CA ALA A 291 -43.78 52.56 -16.82
C ALA A 291 -44.16 53.34 -18.10
N GLU A 292 -43.43 53.13 -19.20
CA GLU A 292 -43.73 53.74 -20.50
C GLU A 292 -45.08 53.27 -21.04
N ALA A 293 -45.34 51.96 -21.03
CA ALA A 293 -46.62 51.38 -21.44
C ALA A 293 -47.78 51.90 -20.59
N ASN A 294 -47.60 52.01 -19.26
CA ASN A 294 -48.63 52.56 -18.38
C ASN A 294 -48.89 54.06 -18.66
N THR A 295 -47.86 54.82 -19.03
CA THR A 295 -48.00 56.23 -19.43
C THR A 295 -48.75 56.34 -20.75
N GLN A 296 -48.44 55.48 -21.72
CA GLN A 296 -49.18 55.41 -22.99
C GLN A 296 -50.64 55.02 -22.76
N LEU A 297 -50.91 54.05 -21.88
CA LEU A 297 -52.27 53.64 -21.52
C LEU A 297 -53.05 54.78 -20.87
N LYS A 298 -52.46 55.51 -19.91
CA LYS A 298 -53.08 56.70 -19.32
C LYS A 298 -53.42 57.76 -20.36
N ASN A 299 -52.51 58.02 -21.30
CA ASN A 299 -52.74 58.96 -22.39
C ASN A 299 -53.85 58.48 -23.34
N ALA A 300 -53.92 57.18 -23.62
CA ALA A 300 -54.98 56.59 -24.44
C ALA A 300 -56.35 56.66 -23.75
N LEU A 301 -56.40 56.40 -22.43
CA LEU A 301 -57.62 56.56 -21.63
C LEU A 301 -58.09 58.02 -21.61
N PHE A 302 -57.17 58.97 -21.41
CA PHE A 302 -57.51 60.40 -21.49
C PHE A 302 -58.07 60.80 -22.86
N LYS A 303 -57.47 60.31 -23.96
CA LYS A 303 -58.00 60.51 -25.31
C LYS A 303 -59.38 59.88 -25.48
N HIS A 304 -59.58 58.67 -24.96
CA HIS A 304 -60.87 57.98 -25.00
C HIS A 304 -61.95 58.78 -24.27
N ASP A 305 -61.68 59.30 -23.06
CA ASP A 305 -62.63 60.11 -22.31
C ASP A 305 -62.93 61.44 -23.01
N THR A 306 -61.92 62.05 -23.64
CA THR A 306 -62.10 63.25 -24.47
C THR A 306 -62.96 62.96 -25.70
N LEU A 307 -62.75 61.83 -26.37
CA LEU A 307 -63.58 61.42 -27.52
C LEU A 307 -65.01 61.07 -27.08
N LYS A 308 -65.18 60.42 -25.93
CA LYS A 308 -66.49 60.09 -25.37
C LYS A 308 -67.30 61.36 -25.07
N THR A 309 -66.68 62.37 -24.47
CA THR A 309 -67.33 63.67 -24.23
C THR A 309 -67.66 64.41 -25.54
N HIS A 310 -66.78 64.33 -26.55
CA HIS A 310 -67.08 64.84 -27.90
C HIS A 310 -68.25 64.11 -28.55
N SER A 311 -68.29 62.76 -28.48
CA SER A 311 -69.39 61.95 -29.02
C SER A 311 -70.72 62.32 -28.38
N ALA A 312 -70.77 62.42 -27.04
CA ALA A 312 -71.99 62.84 -26.34
C ALA A 312 -72.43 64.27 -26.73
N THR A 313 -71.47 65.17 -26.98
CA THR A 313 -71.77 66.53 -27.45
C THR A 313 -72.31 66.52 -28.89
N LEU A 314 -71.76 65.68 -29.76
CA LEU A 314 -72.22 65.51 -31.13
C LEU A 314 -73.60 64.85 -31.19
N GLU A 315 -73.87 63.84 -30.36
CA GLU A 315 -75.19 63.23 -30.23
C GLU A 315 -76.23 64.26 -29.80
N LYS A 316 -75.91 65.11 -28.82
CA LYS A 316 -76.78 66.21 -28.41
C LYS A 316 -77.05 67.19 -29.57
N LYS A 317 -76.00 67.62 -30.28
CA LYS A 317 -76.15 68.50 -31.46
C LYS A 317 -76.96 67.85 -32.58
N SER A 318 -76.77 66.55 -32.83
CA SER A 318 -77.54 65.79 -33.82
C SER A 318 -79.03 65.74 -33.44
N ALA A 319 -79.34 65.53 -32.16
CA ALA A 319 -80.72 65.55 -31.68
C ALA A 319 -81.35 66.95 -31.80
N ASP A 320 -80.57 68.01 -31.57
CA ASP A 320 -81.02 69.39 -31.76
C ASP A 320 -81.27 69.70 -33.26
N PHE A 321 -80.38 69.25 -34.16
CA PHE A 321 -80.58 69.38 -35.60
C PHE A 321 -81.77 68.57 -36.12
N GLU A 322 -82.04 67.39 -35.56
CA GLU A 322 -83.21 66.59 -35.95
C GLU A 322 -84.52 67.28 -35.56
N LYS A 323 -84.55 67.96 -34.41
CA LYS A 323 -85.69 68.81 -34.02
C LYS A 323 -85.87 69.99 -34.96
N GLU A 324 -84.78 70.67 -35.33
CA GLU A 324 -84.82 71.79 -36.26
C GLU A 324 -85.26 71.36 -37.67
N ALA A 325 -84.81 70.20 -38.13
CA ALA A 325 -85.24 69.63 -39.41
C ALA A 325 -86.74 69.30 -39.43
N LYS A 326 -87.26 68.66 -38.37
CA LYS A 326 -88.70 68.41 -38.21
C LYS A 326 -89.51 69.70 -38.20
N GLN A 327 -89.04 70.73 -37.50
CA GLN A 327 -89.68 72.04 -37.49
C GLN A 327 -89.70 72.68 -38.89
N LYS A 328 -88.59 72.59 -39.65
CA LYS A 328 -88.53 73.11 -41.02
C LYS A 328 -89.41 72.31 -41.99
N GLU A 329 -89.56 71.02 -41.79
CA GLU A 329 -90.47 70.17 -42.57
C GLU A 329 -91.94 70.53 -42.33
N GLU A 330 -92.32 70.83 -41.08
CA GLU A 330 -93.65 71.36 -40.74
C GLU A 330 -93.89 72.74 -41.38
N GLU A 331 -92.89 73.65 -41.34
CA GLU A 331 -92.96 74.95 -42.03
C GLU A 331 -93.12 74.80 -43.55
N LEU A 332 -92.40 73.85 -44.16
CA LEU A 332 -92.49 73.54 -45.59
C LEU A 332 -93.87 73.00 -45.97
N ASN A 333 -94.44 72.11 -45.15
CA ASN A 333 -95.78 71.58 -45.37
C ASN A 333 -96.84 72.68 -45.24
N MET A 334 -96.73 73.56 -44.25
CA MET A 334 -97.59 74.75 -44.15
C MET A 334 -97.46 75.67 -45.37
N ALA A 335 -96.25 75.83 -45.92
CA ALA A 335 -96.04 76.61 -47.14
C ALA A 335 -96.62 75.94 -48.39
N LYS A 336 -96.51 74.60 -48.51
CA LYS A 336 -97.16 73.82 -49.57
C LYS A 336 -98.68 73.96 -49.51
N ASP A 337 -99.26 73.89 -48.31
CA ASP A 337 -100.70 74.07 -48.13
C ASP A 337 -101.16 75.47 -48.50
N LYS A 338 -100.38 76.50 -48.15
CA LYS A 338 -100.61 77.88 -48.60
C LYS A 338 -100.54 77.99 -50.13
N PHE A 339 -99.55 77.37 -50.76
CA PHE A 339 -99.40 77.39 -52.21
C PHE A 339 -100.56 76.66 -52.91
N ASN A 340 -101.00 75.52 -52.39
CA ASN A 340 -102.14 74.78 -52.92
C ASN A 340 -103.44 75.58 -52.79
N ASN A 341 -103.66 76.25 -51.65
CA ASN A 341 -104.80 77.15 -51.48
C ASN A 341 -104.74 78.34 -52.43
N GLN A 342 -103.56 78.95 -52.64
CA GLN A 342 -103.39 80.01 -53.63
C GLN A 342 -103.62 79.51 -55.06
N SER A 343 -103.19 78.29 -55.40
CA SER A 343 -103.43 77.68 -56.71
C SER A 343 -104.93 77.40 -56.95
N LEU A 344 -105.66 77.00 -55.91
CA LEU A 344 -107.12 76.84 -55.94
C LEU A 344 -107.83 78.19 -56.10
N GLU A 345 -107.37 79.24 -55.42
CA GLU A 345 -107.85 80.62 -55.59
C GLU A 345 -107.58 81.12 -57.01
N PHE A 346 -106.38 80.91 -57.55
CA PHE A 346 -106.05 81.26 -58.93
C PHE A 346 -106.89 80.48 -59.94
N SER A 347 -107.17 79.21 -59.70
CA SER A 347 -108.07 78.41 -60.56
C SER A 347 -109.51 78.93 -60.52
N LYS A 348 -110.00 79.38 -59.36
CA LYS A 348 -111.30 80.07 -59.24
C LYS A 348 -111.30 81.39 -60.00
N LEU A 349 -110.26 82.21 -59.83
CA LEU A 349 -110.13 83.49 -60.53
C LEU A 349 -110.00 83.28 -62.05
N PHE A 350 -109.29 82.25 -62.51
CA PHE A 350 -109.22 81.90 -63.93
C PHE A 350 -110.57 81.44 -64.47
N ARG A 351 -111.35 80.68 -63.70
CA ARG A 351 -112.70 80.28 -64.11
C ARG A 351 -113.64 81.49 -64.21
N GLN A 352 -113.58 82.40 -63.24
CA GLN A 352 -114.29 83.68 -63.28
C GLN A 352 -113.84 84.57 -64.44
N LEU A 353 -112.53 84.61 -64.74
CA LEU A 353 -111.99 85.33 -65.89
C LEU A 353 -112.53 84.73 -67.20
N THR A 354 -112.56 83.40 -67.32
CA THR A 354 -113.07 82.70 -68.51
C THR A 354 -114.56 82.96 -68.71
N GLU A 355 -115.35 82.96 -67.64
CA GLU A 355 -116.77 83.35 -67.66
C GLU A 355 -116.95 84.82 -68.07
N LYS A 356 -116.12 85.73 -67.55
CA LYS A 356 -116.10 87.13 -67.98
C LYS A 356 -115.62 87.31 -69.42
N THR A 357 -114.70 86.49 -69.92
CA THR A 357 -114.26 86.49 -71.32
C THR A 357 -115.36 85.98 -72.26
N THR A 358 -116.18 85.00 -71.84
CA THR A 358 -117.38 84.60 -72.60
C THR A 358 -118.47 85.67 -72.57
N TYR A 359 -118.60 86.41 -71.46
CA TYR A 359 -119.48 87.57 -71.37
C TYR A 359 -119.00 88.74 -72.26
N VAL A 360 -117.70 89.03 -72.28
CA VAL A 360 -117.07 90.02 -73.17
C VAL A 360 -117.20 89.61 -74.64
N SER A 361 -117.11 88.32 -74.96
CA SER A 361 -117.35 87.81 -76.32
C SER A 361 -118.80 87.99 -76.77
N SER A 362 -119.77 87.86 -75.86
CA SER A 362 -121.19 88.14 -76.14
C SER A 362 -121.46 89.64 -76.33
N LEU A 363 -120.78 90.51 -75.55
CA LEU A 363 -120.83 91.97 -75.73
C LEU A 363 -120.10 92.43 -76.99
N GLN A 364 -119.03 91.76 -77.42
CA GLN A 364 -118.31 92.03 -78.66
C GLN A 364 -119.16 91.75 -79.91
N ASN A 365 -120.07 90.76 -79.86
CA ASN A 365 -121.00 90.50 -80.96
C ASN A 365 -122.13 91.54 -81.02
N GLU A 366 -122.51 92.13 -79.87
CA GLU A 366 -123.47 93.22 -79.79
C GLU A 366 -122.87 94.56 -80.23
N VAL A 367 -121.59 94.81 -79.91
CA VAL A 367 -120.81 95.96 -80.43
C VAL A 367 -120.66 95.88 -81.96
N LYS A 368 -120.44 94.70 -82.54
CA LYS A 368 -120.39 94.54 -84.02
C LYS A 368 -121.72 94.75 -84.74
N ARG A 369 -122.86 94.54 -84.04
CA ARG A 369 -124.20 94.79 -84.56
C ARG A 369 -124.53 96.29 -84.56
N LEU A 370 -124.18 96.98 -83.46
CA LEU A 370 -124.35 98.43 -83.32
C LEU A 370 -123.35 99.24 -84.16
N ASP A 371 -122.14 98.73 -84.40
CA ASP A 371 -121.13 99.36 -85.27
C ASP A 371 -121.56 99.42 -86.75
N LYS A 372 -122.39 98.47 -87.22
CA LYS A 372 -123.02 98.57 -88.56
C LYS A 372 -124.12 99.62 -88.64
N GLU A 373 -124.84 99.90 -87.56
CA GLU A 373 -125.86 100.96 -87.51
C GLU A 373 -125.26 102.37 -87.31
N VAL A 374 -124.06 102.48 -86.72
CA VAL A 374 -123.34 103.76 -86.53
C VAL A 374 -122.56 104.19 -87.77
N GLN A 375 -122.05 103.26 -88.59
CA GLN A 375 -121.31 103.56 -89.83
C GLN A 375 -122.19 104.18 -90.93
N GLU A 376 -123.51 103.97 -90.91
CA GLU A 376 -124.46 104.60 -91.84
C GLU A 376 -124.84 106.04 -91.44
N ALA A 377 -124.60 106.43 -90.19
CA ALA A 377 -125.02 107.73 -89.63
C ALA A 377 -123.87 108.75 -89.41
N LYS A 378 -122.59 108.35 -89.52
CA LYS A 378 -121.42 109.24 -89.28
C LYS A 378 -120.57 109.59 -90.52
N LYS A 379 -121.18 109.46 -91.71
CA LYS A 379 -120.74 110.12 -92.97
C LYS A 379 -120.90 111.67 -92.93
N ASN A 380 -121.33 112.23 -91.80
CA ASN A 380 -121.51 113.66 -91.54
C ASN A 380 -120.65 114.13 -90.34
N ALA A 381 -119.68 115.03 -90.58
CA ALA A 381 -118.94 115.91 -89.65
C ALA A 381 -117.55 115.49 -89.05
N ALA A 382 -116.48 115.83 -89.80
CA ALA A 382 -115.26 116.64 -89.51
C ALA A 382 -114.35 116.51 -88.23
N GLN A 383 -113.04 116.43 -88.53
CA GLN A 383 -111.83 117.12 -87.98
C GLN A 383 -111.12 116.68 -86.65
N ALA A 384 -109.77 116.79 -86.68
CA ALA A 384 -108.69 116.30 -85.79
C ALA A 384 -108.34 117.27 -84.62
N PRO A 385 -107.13 117.34 -83.97
CA PRO A 385 -105.94 116.45 -83.81
C PRO A 385 -105.24 116.43 -82.38
N TRP A 386 -104.21 115.57 -82.21
CA TRP A 386 -102.91 115.76 -81.50
C TRP A 386 -102.81 116.36 -80.06
N GLU A 387 -102.95 115.54 -79.01
CA GLU A 387 -102.46 115.86 -77.65
C GLU A 387 -102.46 114.60 -76.73
N ASP A 388 -101.45 113.72 -76.86
CA ASP A 388 -101.05 112.84 -75.74
C ASP A 388 -99.70 112.12 -75.97
N LEU A 389 -98.80 112.77 -76.73
CA LEU A 389 -97.36 112.42 -76.85
C LEU A 389 -96.56 112.84 -75.59
N GLN A 390 -97.23 113.35 -74.56
CA GLN A 390 -96.63 113.92 -73.34
C GLN A 390 -96.65 112.96 -72.14
N LYS A 391 -97.35 111.81 -72.22
CA LYS A 391 -97.43 110.81 -71.14
C LYS A 391 -96.26 109.83 -71.08
N GLN A 392 -95.53 109.59 -72.17
CA GLN A 392 -94.44 108.60 -72.21
C GLN A 392 -93.14 109.05 -71.51
N VAL A 393 -93.02 110.33 -71.13
CA VAL A 393 -91.84 110.85 -70.40
C VAL A 393 -91.94 110.64 -68.89
N ALA A 394 -93.13 110.33 -68.35
CA ALA A 394 -93.34 110.06 -66.93
C ALA A 394 -92.92 108.64 -66.50
N ASP A 395 -92.97 107.66 -67.41
CA ASP A 395 -92.70 106.25 -67.10
C ASP A 395 -91.20 105.92 -66.93
N LEU A 396 -90.30 106.76 -67.45
CA LEU A 396 -88.83 106.58 -67.33
C LEU A 396 -88.25 107.10 -66.00
N SER A 397 -89.03 107.87 -65.22
CA SER A 397 -88.64 108.36 -63.89
C SER A 397 -88.76 107.28 -62.79
N ALA A 398 -89.67 106.30 -62.99
CA ALA A 398 -89.88 105.19 -62.06
C ALA A 398 -88.77 104.12 -62.12
N GLU A 399 -87.99 104.08 -63.20
CA GLU A 399 -86.93 103.09 -63.41
C GLU A 399 -85.62 103.46 -62.69
N LYS A 400 -85.41 104.76 -62.41
CA LYS A 400 -84.27 105.27 -61.63
C LYS A 400 -84.31 104.86 -60.15
N SER A 401 -85.51 104.74 -59.57
CA SER A 401 -85.71 104.31 -58.18
C SER A 401 -85.48 102.80 -57.99
N LYS A 402 -85.49 102.03 -59.09
CA LYS A 402 -85.24 100.58 -59.11
C LYS A 402 -83.73 100.25 -59.04
N LEU A 403 -82.87 101.13 -59.55
CA LEU A 403 -81.41 100.96 -59.55
C LEU A 403 -80.73 101.36 -58.23
N GLU A 404 -81.31 102.28 -57.45
CA GLU A 404 -80.82 102.62 -56.10
C GLU A 404 -81.06 101.47 -55.08
N SER A 405 -82.07 100.62 -55.31
CA SER A 405 -82.34 99.40 -54.53
C SER A 405 -81.38 98.24 -54.84
N GLU A 406 -80.68 98.28 -55.98
CA GLU A 406 -79.69 97.25 -56.37
C GLU A 406 -78.29 97.56 -55.81
N LEU A 407 -77.99 98.84 -55.53
CA LEU A 407 -76.71 99.24 -54.93
C LEU A 407 -76.58 98.83 -53.45
N GLU A 408 -77.68 98.80 -52.68
CA GLU A 408 -77.64 98.31 -51.28
C GLU A 408 -77.57 96.78 -51.17
N LYS A 409 -78.06 96.05 -52.18
CA LYS A 409 -77.89 94.60 -52.26
C LYS A 409 -76.44 94.17 -52.43
N PHE A 410 -75.55 95.05 -52.90
CA PHE A 410 -74.12 94.76 -53.02
C PHE A 410 -73.31 95.05 -51.75
N LYS A 411 -73.77 95.94 -50.86
CA LYS A 411 -73.11 96.17 -49.55
C LYS A 411 -73.40 95.07 -48.53
N GLU A 412 -74.55 94.41 -48.62
CA GLU A 412 -74.92 93.27 -47.78
C GLU A 412 -74.27 91.93 -48.18
N GLN A 413 -73.61 91.86 -49.35
CA GLN A 413 -72.95 90.64 -49.83
C GLN A 413 -71.47 90.51 -49.44
N THR A 414 -70.84 91.57 -48.94
CA THR A 414 -69.42 91.58 -48.52
C THR A 414 -69.11 90.63 -47.33
N PRO A 415 -69.91 90.57 -46.24
CA PRO A 415 -69.60 89.68 -45.12
C PRO A 415 -69.84 88.18 -45.43
N GLY A 416 -70.73 87.86 -46.37
CA GLY A 416 -70.99 86.48 -46.81
C GLY A 416 -69.90 85.89 -47.70
N ILE A 417 -69.07 86.72 -48.33
CA ILE A 417 -67.93 86.29 -49.14
C ILE A 417 -66.69 86.05 -48.25
N GLU A 418 -66.49 86.84 -47.19
CA GLU A 418 -65.40 86.64 -46.21
C GLU A 418 -65.62 85.39 -45.33
N GLU A 419 -66.88 85.07 -44.98
CA GLU A 419 -67.21 83.83 -44.25
C GLU A 419 -67.07 82.57 -45.14
N LYS A 420 -67.41 82.68 -46.43
CA LYS A 420 -67.19 81.59 -47.40
C LYS A 420 -65.71 81.44 -47.76
N LEU A 421 -64.93 82.52 -47.79
CA LEU A 421 -63.49 82.48 -48.00
C LEU A 421 -62.75 81.87 -46.80
N SER A 422 -63.14 82.20 -45.57
CA SER A 422 -62.55 81.62 -44.35
C SER A 422 -62.94 80.15 -44.13
N LYS A 423 -64.17 79.75 -44.43
CA LYS A 423 -64.59 78.33 -44.45
C LYS A 423 -63.89 77.55 -45.56
N SER A 424 -63.74 78.12 -46.75
CA SER A 424 -63.00 77.49 -47.86
C SER A 424 -61.51 77.38 -47.58
N ILE A 425 -60.87 78.35 -46.92
CA ILE A 425 -59.46 78.26 -46.47
C ILE A 425 -59.30 77.19 -45.39
N ALA A 426 -60.23 77.09 -44.44
CA ALA A 426 -60.21 76.06 -43.40
C ALA A 426 -60.45 74.64 -43.96
N GLU A 427 -61.38 74.48 -44.91
CA GLU A 427 -61.59 73.22 -45.64
C GLU A 427 -60.41 72.88 -46.54
N THR A 428 -59.78 73.86 -47.19
CA THR A 428 -58.59 73.66 -48.03
C THR A 428 -57.38 73.23 -47.18
N GLU A 429 -57.17 73.81 -46.00
CA GLU A 429 -56.10 73.39 -45.09
C GLU A 429 -56.40 72.05 -44.39
N ALA A 430 -57.66 71.74 -44.09
CA ALA A 430 -58.07 70.42 -43.60
C ALA A 430 -57.89 69.34 -44.68
N LEU A 431 -58.29 69.62 -45.92
CA LEU A 431 -58.06 68.75 -47.07
C LEU A 431 -56.57 68.64 -47.39
N LYS A 432 -55.76 69.69 -47.24
CA LYS A 432 -54.29 69.64 -47.43
C LYS A 432 -53.59 68.82 -46.35
N ARG A 433 -54.09 68.83 -45.11
CA ARG A 433 -53.63 67.93 -44.04
C ARG A 433 -54.09 66.48 -44.27
N SER A 434 -55.32 66.27 -44.70
CA SER A 434 -55.84 64.95 -45.07
C SER A 434 -55.11 64.39 -46.28
N ASN A 435 -54.81 65.23 -47.28
CA ASN A 435 -54.10 64.83 -48.49
C ASN A 435 -52.62 64.55 -48.18
N LYS A 436 -51.97 65.31 -47.27
CA LYS A 436 -50.63 64.95 -46.76
C LYS A 436 -50.62 63.68 -45.92
N LYS A 437 -51.69 63.39 -45.19
CA LYS A 437 -51.81 62.14 -44.44
C LYS A 437 -52.04 60.97 -45.40
N LEU A 438 -52.99 61.09 -46.32
CA LEU A 438 -53.23 60.11 -47.38
C LEU A 438 -52.01 59.92 -48.27
N GLN A 439 -51.24 60.97 -48.54
CA GLN A 439 -49.98 60.84 -49.29
C GLN A 439 -48.92 60.07 -48.50
N ARG A 440 -48.79 60.27 -47.19
CA ARG A 440 -47.92 59.42 -46.35
C ARG A 440 -48.42 58.00 -46.24
N ASP A 441 -49.72 57.80 -46.04
CA ASP A 441 -50.32 56.47 -45.97
C ASP A 441 -50.17 55.76 -47.34
N ASN A 442 -50.26 56.50 -48.44
CA ASN A 442 -50.05 55.98 -49.79
C ASN A 442 -48.57 55.74 -50.12
N ASP A 443 -47.65 56.57 -49.63
CA ASP A 443 -46.20 56.35 -49.73
C ASP A 443 -45.79 55.12 -48.87
N GLU A 444 -46.37 54.95 -47.67
CA GLU A 444 -46.17 53.78 -46.82
C GLU A 444 -46.75 52.53 -47.47
N LEU A 445 -47.98 52.60 -48.00
CA LEU A 445 -48.57 51.50 -48.76
C LEU A 445 -47.83 51.23 -50.07
N GLU A 446 -47.23 52.23 -50.71
CA GLU A 446 -46.38 52.05 -51.90
C GLU A 446 -45.04 51.42 -51.52
N THR A 447 -44.44 51.78 -50.38
CA THR A 447 -43.26 51.08 -49.86
C THR A 447 -43.58 49.64 -49.44
N GLU A 448 -44.72 49.41 -48.80
CA GLU A 448 -45.16 48.06 -48.41
C GLU A 448 -45.55 47.24 -49.64
N ALA A 449 -46.22 47.84 -50.63
CA ALA A 449 -46.52 47.21 -51.90
C ALA A 449 -45.26 46.92 -52.72
N ASN A 450 -44.25 47.81 -52.68
CA ASN A 450 -42.95 47.58 -53.33
C ASN A 450 -42.13 46.52 -52.59
N ASP A 451 -42.17 46.46 -51.26
CA ASP A 451 -41.53 45.41 -50.46
C ASP A 451 -42.22 44.07 -50.66
N LEU A 452 -43.55 44.05 -50.74
CA LEU A 452 -44.33 42.87 -51.07
C LEU A 452 -44.14 42.46 -52.52
N ALA A 453 -44.04 43.40 -53.46
CA ALA A 453 -43.71 43.12 -54.86
C ALA A 453 -42.28 42.59 -55.01
N ALA A 454 -41.32 43.11 -54.24
CA ALA A 454 -39.95 42.61 -54.18
C ALA A 454 -39.92 41.20 -53.56
N LYS A 455 -40.65 40.96 -52.47
CA LYS A 455 -40.80 39.61 -51.88
C LYS A 455 -41.51 38.65 -52.83
N ILE A 456 -42.54 39.08 -53.54
CA ILE A 456 -43.25 38.28 -54.56
C ILE A 456 -42.34 38.05 -55.77
N SER A 457 -41.47 38.99 -56.15
CA SER A 457 -40.50 38.82 -57.23
C SER A 457 -39.37 37.86 -56.84
N VAL A 458 -38.88 37.95 -55.59
CA VAL A 458 -37.94 36.98 -55.01
C VAL A 458 -38.59 35.60 -54.88
N LEU A 459 -39.83 35.51 -54.42
CA LEU A 459 -40.59 34.25 -54.33
C LEU A 459 -40.93 33.68 -55.71
N LYS A 460 -41.22 34.52 -56.71
CA LYS A 460 -41.38 34.08 -58.10
C LYS A 460 -40.06 33.67 -58.73
N ALA A 461 -38.94 34.31 -58.37
CA ALA A 461 -37.61 33.91 -58.83
C ALA A 461 -37.17 32.60 -58.18
N THR A 462 -37.43 32.40 -56.88
CA THR A 462 -37.15 31.13 -56.20
C THR A 462 -38.15 30.03 -56.58
N GLN A 463 -39.41 30.36 -56.87
CA GLN A 463 -40.36 29.42 -57.45
C GLN A 463 -40.00 29.07 -58.88
N LYS A 464 -39.60 30.05 -59.71
CA LYS A 464 -39.14 29.82 -61.09
C LYS A 464 -37.86 28.99 -61.08
N ASN A 465 -36.88 29.31 -60.25
CA ASN A 465 -35.67 28.52 -60.05
C ASN A 465 -35.99 27.13 -59.51
N GLY A 466 -36.89 27.01 -58.52
CA GLY A 466 -37.35 25.72 -58.02
C GLY A 466 -38.08 24.89 -59.07
N THR A 467 -38.88 25.51 -59.95
CA THR A 467 -39.55 24.85 -61.09
C THR A 467 -38.61 24.55 -62.24
N THR A 468 -37.59 25.37 -62.51
CA THR A 468 -36.53 25.04 -63.47
C THR A 468 -35.63 23.96 -62.93
N ASP A 469 -35.38 23.91 -61.62
CA ASP A 469 -34.61 22.84 -60.98
C ASP A 469 -35.42 21.55 -60.91
N THR A 470 -36.74 21.61 -60.68
CA THR A 470 -37.58 20.40 -60.81
C THR A 470 -37.78 19.98 -62.26
N SER A 471 -37.87 20.91 -63.21
CA SER A 471 -37.95 20.57 -64.65
C SER A 471 -36.61 20.09 -65.18
N ALA A 472 -35.49 20.65 -64.72
CA ALA A 472 -34.14 20.21 -65.05
C ALA A 472 -33.83 18.87 -64.38
N LEU A 473 -34.24 18.62 -63.14
CA LEU A 473 -34.11 17.32 -62.50
C LEU A 473 -35.09 16.29 -63.09
N GLN A 474 -36.25 16.72 -63.63
CA GLN A 474 -37.15 15.83 -64.37
C GLN A 474 -36.64 15.51 -65.78
N GLU A 475 -36.08 16.49 -66.51
CA GLU A 475 -35.40 16.27 -67.79
C GLU A 475 -34.10 15.51 -67.61
N GLU A 476 -33.33 15.76 -66.55
CA GLU A 476 -32.12 15.02 -66.19
C GLU A 476 -32.49 13.62 -65.70
N ASN A 477 -33.60 13.40 -64.99
CA ASN A 477 -34.10 12.04 -64.74
C ASN A 477 -34.63 11.37 -66.01
N LYS A 478 -35.21 12.11 -66.97
CA LYS A 478 -35.64 11.56 -68.26
C LYS A 478 -34.45 11.23 -69.15
N LYS A 479 -33.43 12.08 -69.16
CA LYS A 479 -32.15 11.88 -69.83
C LYS A 479 -31.38 10.76 -69.19
N LEU A 480 -31.22 10.73 -67.86
CA LEU A 480 -30.55 9.63 -67.17
C LEU A 480 -31.33 8.32 -67.31
N ARG A 481 -32.67 8.33 -67.39
CA ARG A 481 -33.45 7.13 -67.75
C ARG A 481 -33.26 6.73 -69.21
N SER A 482 -33.23 7.70 -70.15
CA SER A 482 -32.96 7.44 -71.57
C SER A 482 -31.50 7.07 -71.84
N ASP A 483 -30.54 7.56 -71.04
CA ASP A 483 -29.11 7.36 -71.15
C ASP A 483 -28.73 6.09 -70.39
N ILE A 484 -29.45 5.68 -69.35
CA ILE A 484 -29.36 4.33 -68.79
C ILE A 484 -29.98 3.32 -69.76
N GLU A 485 -31.12 3.62 -70.40
CA GLU A 485 -31.70 2.78 -71.47
C GLU A 485 -30.83 2.72 -72.74
N LYS A 486 -30.07 3.78 -73.06
CA LYS A 486 -29.14 3.83 -74.21
C LYS A 486 -27.72 3.33 -73.89
N LEU A 487 -27.21 3.50 -72.67
CA LEU A 487 -25.90 2.98 -72.23
C LEU A 487 -25.98 1.54 -71.72
N GLN A 488 -27.18 1.00 -71.47
CA GLN A 488 -27.42 -0.46 -71.43
C GLN A 488 -27.61 -1.07 -72.83
N ALA A 489 -27.79 -0.24 -73.87
CA ALA A 489 -27.97 -0.69 -75.25
C ALA A 489 -26.72 -0.52 -76.14
N ASP A 490 -25.80 0.41 -75.86
CA ASP A 490 -24.61 0.62 -76.71
C ASP A 490 -23.35 0.99 -75.89
N GLN A 491 -22.70 -0.03 -75.34
CA GLN A 491 -21.24 -0.04 -75.23
C GLN A 491 -20.65 -0.19 -76.64
N GLY A 492 -20.33 0.95 -77.27
CA GLY A 492 -19.62 0.97 -78.53
C GLY A 492 -19.14 2.36 -78.88
N GLN A 493 -17.90 2.67 -78.45
CA GLN A 493 -16.97 3.62 -79.08
C GLN A 493 -17.50 5.07 -79.25
N GLY A 494 -17.04 6.06 -78.49
CA GLY A 494 -15.69 6.60 -78.61
C GLY A 494 -15.74 8.02 -79.21
N THR A 495 -14.79 8.87 -78.78
CA THR A 495 -14.34 10.16 -79.36
C THR A 495 -15.04 11.47 -78.95
N THR A 496 -14.37 12.19 -78.04
CA THR A 496 -14.37 13.66 -77.82
C THR A 496 -13.34 14.30 -78.77
N PRO A 497 -13.53 15.53 -79.29
CA PRO A 497 -13.29 16.80 -78.55
C PRO A 497 -14.20 17.96 -79.07
N PRO A 498 -13.99 19.29 -78.86
CA PRO A 498 -12.97 20.02 -78.10
C PRO A 498 -13.46 21.20 -77.24
N GLY A 499 -12.57 21.64 -76.34
CA GLY A 499 -12.46 23.03 -75.90
C GLY A 499 -13.27 23.42 -74.68
N LEU A 500 -12.60 23.66 -73.55
CA LEU A 500 -12.92 24.76 -72.64
C LEU A 500 -11.74 24.95 -71.66
N GLU A 501 -11.02 26.05 -71.83
CA GLU A 501 -9.98 26.56 -70.93
C GLU A 501 -10.56 27.07 -69.59
N ASP A 502 -11.36 26.22 -68.93
CA ASP A 502 -11.93 26.43 -67.59
C ASP A 502 -11.95 25.14 -66.74
N LEU A 503 -11.24 24.09 -67.19
CA LEU A 503 -11.24 22.77 -66.54
C LEU A 503 -10.26 22.63 -65.36
N GLU A 504 -9.24 23.49 -65.27
CA GLU A 504 -8.27 23.42 -64.17
C GLU A 504 -8.81 24.05 -62.87
N GLY A 505 -9.62 25.11 -63.00
CA GLY A 505 -10.35 25.72 -61.87
C GLY A 505 -11.51 24.86 -61.36
N LEU A 506 -12.21 24.17 -62.27
CA LEU A 506 -13.24 23.20 -61.91
C LEU A 506 -12.66 21.91 -61.33
N GLY A 507 -11.50 21.44 -61.82
CA GLY A 507 -10.80 20.27 -61.26
C GLY A 507 -10.27 20.50 -59.85
N LEU A 508 -9.78 21.71 -59.53
CA LEU A 508 -9.42 22.08 -58.17
C LEU A 508 -10.65 22.20 -57.26
N LYS A 509 -11.74 22.80 -57.74
CA LYS A 509 -13.00 22.86 -56.98
C LYS A 509 -13.59 21.48 -56.73
N LEU A 510 -13.55 20.59 -57.73
CA LEU A 510 -14.02 19.21 -57.59
C LEU A 510 -13.17 18.45 -56.58
N ARG A 511 -11.84 18.58 -56.61
CA ARG A 511 -10.96 17.99 -55.60
C ARG A 511 -11.18 18.57 -54.20
N THR A 512 -11.48 19.87 -54.08
CA THR A 512 -11.82 20.45 -52.78
C THR A 512 -13.18 20.00 -52.28
N PHE A 513 -14.16 19.80 -53.16
CA PHE A 513 -15.47 19.27 -52.80
C PHE A 513 -15.41 17.78 -52.49
N GLU A 514 -14.61 17.00 -53.21
CA GLU A 514 -14.34 15.60 -52.90
C GLU A 514 -13.62 15.47 -51.56
N ALA A 515 -12.60 16.30 -51.29
CA ALA A 515 -11.93 16.34 -49.99
C ALA A 515 -12.85 16.81 -48.85
N GLN A 516 -13.76 17.76 -49.11
CA GLN A 516 -14.78 18.16 -48.15
C GLN A 516 -15.81 17.06 -47.94
N HIS A 517 -16.20 16.34 -48.99
CA HIS A 517 -17.15 15.23 -48.92
C HIS A 517 -16.55 14.04 -48.17
N THR A 518 -15.28 13.68 -48.41
CA THR A 518 -14.60 12.63 -47.63
C THR A 518 -14.46 13.05 -46.19
N LYS A 519 -14.09 14.31 -45.91
CA LYS A 519 -14.03 14.84 -44.54
C LYS A 519 -15.39 14.84 -43.85
N LEU A 520 -16.45 15.27 -44.52
CA LEU A 520 -17.82 15.22 -43.99
C LEU A 520 -18.28 13.77 -43.77
N THR A 521 -17.87 12.84 -44.63
CA THR A 521 -18.21 11.42 -44.49
C THR A 521 -17.46 10.80 -43.30
N GLU A 522 -16.19 11.13 -43.12
CA GLU A 522 -15.37 10.75 -41.96
C GLU A 522 -15.92 11.38 -40.67
N ASP A 523 -16.28 12.65 -40.70
CA ASP A 523 -16.91 13.35 -39.57
C ASP A 523 -18.23 12.68 -39.23
N VAL A 524 -19.12 12.42 -40.19
CA VAL A 524 -20.40 11.72 -39.95
C VAL A 524 -20.17 10.31 -39.39
N ALA A 525 -19.15 9.58 -39.85
CA ALA A 525 -18.77 8.29 -39.30
C ALA A 525 -18.24 8.42 -37.86
N ALA A 526 -17.44 9.44 -37.57
CA ALA A 526 -16.92 9.76 -36.25
C ALA A 526 -18.05 10.15 -35.28
N TRP A 527 -19.01 10.97 -35.73
CA TRP A 527 -20.20 11.35 -34.98
C TRP A 527 -21.10 10.14 -34.68
N LYS A 528 -21.29 9.23 -35.65
CA LYS A 528 -21.99 7.96 -35.41
C LYS A 528 -21.25 7.09 -34.38
N GLY A 529 -19.92 6.98 -34.49
CA GLY A 529 -19.11 6.23 -33.53
C GLY A 529 -19.08 6.85 -32.13
N LEU A 530 -19.14 8.18 -32.05
CA LEU A 530 -19.24 8.92 -30.78
C LEU A 530 -20.63 8.74 -30.15
N ALA A 531 -21.69 8.86 -30.94
CA ALA A 531 -23.06 8.63 -30.48
C ALA A 531 -23.27 7.18 -30.00
N HIS A 532 -22.64 6.20 -30.66
CA HIS A 532 -22.71 4.82 -30.22
C HIS A 532 -21.96 4.59 -28.90
N ARG A 533 -20.76 5.17 -28.76
CA ARG A 533 -19.98 5.11 -27.50
C ARG A 533 -20.69 5.82 -26.35
N SER A 534 -21.23 7.02 -26.59
CA SER A 534 -21.96 7.76 -25.55
C SER A 534 -23.24 7.05 -25.12
N TYR A 535 -23.92 6.36 -26.05
CA TYR A 535 -25.08 5.53 -25.72
C TYR A 535 -24.70 4.31 -24.88
N GLU A 536 -23.60 3.62 -25.19
CA GLU A 536 -23.11 2.49 -24.40
C GLU A 536 -22.60 2.93 -23.01
N GLU A 537 -21.94 4.08 -22.90
CA GLU A 537 -21.57 4.68 -21.62
C GLU A 537 -22.80 5.06 -20.80
N PHE A 538 -23.80 5.69 -21.43
CA PHE A 538 -25.07 6.01 -20.77
C PHE A 538 -25.78 4.76 -20.28
N LYS A 539 -25.77 3.67 -21.07
CA LYS A 539 -26.37 2.39 -20.69
C LYS A 539 -25.66 1.74 -19.50
N LYS A 540 -24.33 1.80 -19.45
CA LYS A 540 -23.54 1.35 -18.27
C LYS A 540 -23.84 2.20 -17.05
N LEU A 541 -23.85 3.52 -17.21
CA LEU A 541 -24.13 4.46 -16.13
C LEU A 541 -25.57 4.32 -15.59
N ALA A 542 -26.54 4.02 -16.46
CA ALA A 542 -27.90 3.73 -16.05
C ALA A 542 -28.00 2.45 -15.21
N ALA A 543 -27.21 1.42 -15.51
CA ALA A 543 -27.14 0.21 -14.70
C ALA A 543 -26.49 0.47 -13.33
N GLU A 544 -25.38 1.22 -13.29
CA GLU A 544 -24.74 1.65 -12.03
C GLU A 544 -25.69 2.51 -11.18
N TYR A 545 -26.49 3.38 -11.81
CA TYR A 545 -27.46 4.21 -11.11
C TYR A 545 -28.55 3.39 -10.40
N GLU A 546 -29.07 2.34 -11.04
CA GLU A 546 -30.03 1.43 -10.38
C GLU A 546 -29.37 0.63 -9.24
N GLU A 547 -28.09 0.28 -9.33
CA GLU A 547 -27.34 -0.36 -8.23
C GLU A 547 -27.17 0.60 -7.03
N VAL A 548 -26.77 1.86 -7.30
CA VAL A 548 -26.66 2.91 -6.28
C VAL A 548 -28.00 3.20 -5.61
N LYS A 549 -29.09 3.21 -6.38
CA LYS A 549 -30.44 3.36 -5.86
C LYS A 549 -30.83 2.19 -4.95
N GLY A 550 -30.44 0.96 -5.29
CA GLY A 550 -30.57 -0.21 -4.43
C GLY A 550 -29.83 -0.06 -3.09
N PHE A 551 -28.58 0.40 -3.12
CA PHE A 551 -27.82 0.67 -1.89
C PHE A 551 -28.45 1.77 -1.03
N LYS A 552 -28.99 2.83 -1.68
CA LYS A 552 -29.71 3.89 -0.97
C LYS A 552 -30.94 3.35 -0.24
N ASP A 553 -31.73 2.51 -0.89
CA ASP A 553 -32.90 1.88 -0.28
C ASP A 553 -32.51 0.92 0.86
N GLU A 554 -31.37 0.23 0.75
CA GLU A 554 -30.83 -0.61 1.83
C GLU A 554 -30.35 0.21 3.04
N CYS A 555 -29.67 1.34 2.81
CA CYS A 555 -29.29 2.26 3.88
C CYS A 555 -30.52 2.81 4.61
N ILE A 556 -31.56 3.22 3.88
CA ILE A 556 -32.83 3.69 4.48
C ILE A 556 -33.46 2.60 5.36
N LYS A 557 -33.43 1.33 4.94
CA LYS A 557 -33.91 0.20 5.76
C LYS A 557 -33.08 -0.01 7.02
N LYS A 558 -31.75 0.09 6.93
CA LYS A 558 -30.84 -0.04 8.08
C LYS A 558 -31.02 1.10 9.07
N ASP A 559 -31.18 2.33 8.59
CA ASP A 559 -31.46 3.49 9.43
C ASP A 559 -32.79 3.33 10.18
N ALA A 560 -33.85 2.88 9.51
CA ALA A 560 -35.12 2.56 10.17
C ALA A 560 -34.98 1.45 11.24
N GLN A 561 -34.13 0.46 11.00
CA GLN A 561 -33.84 -0.59 11.98
C GLN A 561 -33.03 -0.07 13.17
N ILE A 562 -32.07 0.82 12.94
CA ILE A 562 -31.30 1.50 14.00
C ILE A 562 -32.23 2.36 14.84
N GLU A 563 -33.15 3.12 14.24
CA GLU A 563 -34.14 3.90 14.97
C GLU A 563 -35.04 3.01 15.83
N LYS A 564 -35.50 1.88 15.29
CA LYS A 564 -36.29 0.89 16.03
C LYS A 564 -35.51 0.32 17.23
N LEU A 565 -34.28 -0.13 17.02
CA LEU A 565 -33.42 -0.67 18.10
C LEU A 565 -33.09 0.41 19.14
N THR A 566 -32.92 1.66 18.71
CA THR A 566 -32.68 2.79 19.61
C THR A 566 -33.91 3.08 20.48
N ALA A 567 -35.12 3.00 19.90
CA ALA A 567 -36.37 3.12 20.63
C ALA A 567 -36.56 1.96 21.63
N GLU A 568 -36.27 0.72 21.22
CA GLU A 568 -36.29 -0.46 22.10
C GLU A 568 -35.28 -0.33 23.26
N LEU A 569 -34.06 0.14 22.99
CA LEU A 569 -33.05 0.40 24.03
C LEU A 569 -33.47 1.50 25.01
N LYS A 570 -34.12 2.57 24.52
CA LYS A 570 -34.68 3.61 25.39
C LYS A 570 -35.82 3.06 26.26
N SER A 571 -36.70 2.24 25.68
CA SER A 571 -37.78 1.58 26.41
C SER A 571 -37.25 0.59 27.46
N ASN A 572 -36.21 -0.18 27.13
CA ASN A 572 -35.57 -1.11 28.07
C ASN A 572 -34.79 -0.38 29.17
N LYS A 573 -34.16 0.76 28.89
CA LYS A 573 -33.54 1.60 29.93
C LYS A 573 -34.59 2.16 30.90
N LEU A 574 -35.72 2.64 30.39
CA LEU A 574 -36.84 3.09 31.22
C LEU A 574 -37.47 1.95 32.05
N SER A 575 -37.37 0.70 31.61
CA SER A 575 -37.80 -0.48 32.37
C SER A 575 -36.77 -0.95 33.42
N ASN A 576 -35.50 -0.53 33.31
CA ASN A 576 -34.42 -0.98 34.21
C ASN A 576 -34.05 0.06 35.28
N ASP A 577 -34.43 1.33 35.10
CA ASP A 577 -34.23 2.41 36.08
C ASP A 577 -35.27 2.41 37.23
N MET A 578 -36.11 1.38 37.33
CA MET A 578 -37.14 1.21 38.38
C MET A 578 -36.98 -0.09 39.19
N ALA A 579 -35.80 -0.70 39.19
CA ALA A 579 -35.44 -1.76 40.13
C ALA A 579 -34.14 -1.41 40.83
N GLY A 580 -34.25 -0.99 42.09
CA GLY A 580 -33.13 -0.65 42.97
C GLY A 580 -32.07 -1.75 42.96
N MET A 581 -30.90 -1.44 42.41
CA MET A 581 -29.71 -2.26 42.53
C MET A 581 -29.13 -2.03 43.93
N ASP A 582 -29.56 -2.89 44.85
CA ASP A 582 -28.89 -3.16 46.10
C ASP A 582 -27.38 -3.31 45.88
N ASN A 583 -26.63 -2.70 46.80
CA ASN A 583 -25.18 -2.51 46.88
C ASN A 583 -24.34 -3.81 46.94
N LYS A 584 -24.85 -4.95 46.47
CA LYS A 584 -24.24 -6.29 46.60
C LYS A 584 -23.15 -6.57 45.56
N ASP A 585 -23.23 -5.99 44.36
CA ASP A 585 -22.19 -6.17 43.33
C ASP A 585 -20.91 -5.39 43.65
N ALA A 586 -21.04 -4.21 44.28
CA ALA A 586 -19.89 -3.45 44.76
C ALA A 586 -19.16 -4.19 45.88
N GLU A 587 -19.89 -4.83 46.81
CA GLU A 587 -19.31 -5.65 47.87
C GLU A 587 -18.64 -6.93 47.33
N TYR A 588 -19.22 -7.56 46.29
CA TYR A 588 -18.63 -8.74 45.64
C TYR A 588 -17.26 -8.43 45.01
N TRP A 589 -17.15 -7.34 44.25
CA TRP A 589 -15.87 -6.96 43.64
C TRP A 589 -14.85 -6.47 44.66
N LYS A 590 -15.29 -5.79 45.72
CA LYS A 590 -14.42 -5.34 46.82
C LYS A 590 -13.83 -6.53 47.59
N ALA A 591 -14.64 -7.52 47.97
CA ALA A 591 -14.17 -8.72 48.66
C ALA A 591 -13.19 -9.54 47.81
N LYS A 592 -13.41 -9.59 46.49
CA LYS A 592 -12.52 -10.29 45.55
C LYS A 592 -11.16 -9.59 45.41
N TYR A 593 -11.15 -8.26 45.40
CA TYR A 593 -9.90 -7.48 45.35
C TYR A 593 -9.13 -7.54 46.67
N GLU A 594 -9.81 -7.47 47.82
CA GLU A 594 -9.17 -7.63 49.14
C GLU A 594 -8.58 -9.02 49.33
N GLY A 595 -9.24 -10.07 48.82
CA GLY A 595 -8.70 -11.44 48.84
C GLY A 595 -7.40 -11.60 48.03
N VAL A 596 -7.30 -10.98 46.86
CA VAL A 596 -6.09 -11.03 46.02
C VAL A 596 -4.94 -10.22 46.64
N LEU A 597 -5.25 -9.08 47.28
CA LEU A 597 -4.25 -8.26 47.97
C LEU A 597 -3.71 -8.91 49.25
N SER A 598 -4.44 -9.84 49.87
CA SER A 598 -3.96 -10.58 51.06
C SER A 598 -3.01 -11.76 50.74
N GLN A 599 -2.81 -12.08 49.45
CA GLN A 599 -1.92 -13.15 48.99
C GLN A 599 -0.58 -12.66 48.41
N TYR A 600 -0.35 -11.35 48.42
CA TYR A 600 0.95 -10.70 48.17
C TYR A 600 1.40 -9.99 49.44
#